data_AF-A0A1M6SI00-F1
#
_entry.id   AF-A0A1M6SI00-F1
#
_cell.length_a   1.000
_cell.length_b   1.000
_cell.length_c   1.000
_cell.angle_alpha   90.00
_cell.angle_beta   90.00
_cell.angle_gamma   90.00
#
_symmetry.space_group_name_H-M   'P 1'
#
loop_
_entity.id
_entity.type
_entity.pdbx_description
1 polymer ?
#
loop_
_entity_poly.entity_id
_entity_poly.type
_entity_poly.pdbx_seq_one_letter_code
_entity_poly.pdbx_strand_id
1 'polypeptide(L)' 'MGVRVTVLGDSYVPGVGDPAHLGWVGRVAAAGPQPVTVDNLGVRGDTGADVAARWAREVARRAPGCDDGWCPRS' A
#
# COMPACT_ATOMS: atom_id res chain seq x y z
N MET A 1 16.81 0.20 -9.30
CA MET A 1 15.39 0.52 -9.00
C MET A 1 15.02 -0.25 -7.74
N GLY A 2 14.51 0.43 -6.71
CA GLY A 2 14.15 -0.20 -5.43
C GLY A 2 12.76 -0.83 -5.46
N VAL A 3 12.48 -1.76 -4.55
CA VAL A 3 11.16 -2.39 -4.41
C VAL A 3 10.17 -1.38 -3.80
N ARG A 4 9.00 -1.24 -4.43
CA ARG A 4 7.87 -0.46 -3.90
C ARG A 4 6.71 -1.39 -3.56
N VAL A 5 6.08 -1.13 -2.43
CA VAL A 5 4.93 -1.91 -1.94
C VAL A 5 3.78 -0.96 -1.67
N THR A 6 2.65 -1.17 -2.34
CA THR A 6 1.40 -0.45 -2.06
C THR A 6 0.51 -1.34 -1.19
N VAL A 7 0.17 -0.87 0.00
CA VAL A 7 -0.66 -1.62 0.96
C VAL A 7 -2.05 -0.99 1.03
N LEU A 8 -3.06 -1.78 0.72
CA LEU A 8 -4.47 -1.38 0.69
C LEU A 8 -5.23 -2.10 1.80
N GLY A 9 -6.22 -1.44 2.36
CA GLY A 9 -7.09 -2.03 3.36
C GLY A 9 -7.81 -0.98 4.19
N ASP A 10 -8.26 -1.41 5.35
CA ASP A 10 -9.11 -0.64 6.24
C ASP A 10 -8.30 0.02 7.37
N SER A 11 -8.95 0.21 8.52
CA SER A 11 -8.38 0.77 9.76
C SER A 11 -7.10 0.08 10.27
N TYR A 12 -6.84 -1.18 9.91
CA TYR A 12 -5.66 -1.90 10.40
C TYR A 12 -4.38 -1.56 9.63
N VAL A 13 -4.50 -1.04 8.41
CA VAL A 13 -3.34 -0.75 7.54
C VAL A 13 -2.56 0.52 7.94
N PRO A 14 -3.18 1.66 8.30
CA PRO A 14 -2.46 2.87 8.66
C PRO A 14 -1.73 2.81 10.00
N GLY A 15 -1.98 1.75 10.80
CA GLY A 15 -1.39 1.62 12.14
C GLY A 15 -1.88 2.69 13.12
N VAL A 16 -3.13 3.12 13.02
CA VAL A 16 -3.65 4.22 13.85
C VAL A 16 -3.54 3.87 15.33
N GLY A 17 -2.94 4.77 16.12
CA GLY A 17 -2.73 4.60 17.55
C GLY A 17 -1.40 3.95 17.92
N ASP A 18 -0.57 3.57 16.94
CA ASP A 18 0.81 3.15 17.20
C ASP A 18 1.67 4.35 17.65
N PRO A 19 2.23 4.35 18.88
CA PRO A 19 3.05 5.46 19.37
C PRO A 19 4.32 5.70 18.55
N ALA A 20 4.82 4.66 17.87
CA ALA A 20 5.98 4.76 16.99
C ALA A 20 5.63 5.27 15.58
N HIS A 21 4.33 5.44 15.27
CA HIS A 21 3.83 5.84 13.95
C HIS A 21 4.29 4.94 12.79
N LEU A 22 4.65 3.68 13.07
CA LEU A 22 5.10 2.72 12.07
C LEU A 22 3.96 1.81 11.59
N GLY A 23 3.06 1.44 12.50
CA GLY A 23 2.11 0.36 12.29
C GLY A 23 2.82 -0.97 12.03
N TRP A 24 2.05 -1.99 11.65
CA TRP A 24 2.64 -3.27 11.24
C TRP A 24 3.37 -3.16 9.90
N VAL A 25 2.87 -2.31 8.98
CA VAL A 25 3.46 -2.13 7.65
C VAL A 25 4.88 -1.58 7.75
N GLY A 26 5.10 -0.52 8.54
CA GLY A 26 6.42 0.05 8.76
C GLY A 26 7.37 -0.92 9.46
N ARG A 27 6.86 -1.71 10.43
CA ARG A 27 7.64 -2.75 11.11
C ARG A 27 8.08 -3.87 10.16
N VAL A 28 7.20 -4.35 9.28
CA VAL A 28 7.55 -5.36 8.27
C VAL A 28 8.56 -4.79 7.27
N ALA A 29 8.36 -3.56 6.79
CA ALA A 29 9.31 -2.90 5.89
C ALA A 29 10.70 -2.75 6.51
N ALA A 30 10.78 -2.38 7.80
CA ALA A 30 12.03 -2.22 8.53
C ALA A 30 12.72 -3.56 8.85
N ALA A 31 11.96 -4.65 9.00
CA ALA A 31 12.49 -5.98 9.26
C ALA A 31 13.02 -6.69 8.00
N GLY A 32 12.69 -6.18 6.81
CA GLY A 32 13.12 -6.76 5.54
C GLY A 32 14.64 -6.61 5.29
N PRO A 33 15.25 -7.52 4.52
CA PRO A 33 16.70 -7.50 4.25
C PRO A 33 17.12 -6.36 3.30
N GLN A 34 16.16 -5.66 2.70
CA GLN A 34 16.39 -4.64 1.68
C GLN A 34 15.45 -3.45 1.90
N PRO A 35 15.91 -2.21 1.64
CA PRO A 35 15.04 -1.04 1.72
C PRO A 35 13.87 -1.16 0.74
N VAL A 36 12.66 -0.90 1.24
CA VAL A 36 11.44 -0.82 0.44
C VAL A 36 10.80 0.55 0.59
N THR A 37 10.22 1.07 -0.48
CA THR A 37 9.34 2.23 -0.38
C THR A 37 7.90 1.76 -0.19
N VAL A 38 7.23 2.25 0.84
CA VAL A 38 5.85 1.86 1.16
C VAL A 38 4.88 2.99 0.85
N ASP A 39 3.83 2.69 0.10
CA ASP A 39 2.62 3.50 0.02
C ASP A 39 1.54 2.90 0.91
N ASN A 40 1.33 3.49 2.08
CA ASN A 40 0.30 3.05 3.02
C ASN A 40 -1.04 3.73 2.68
N LEU A 41 -1.99 2.97 2.14
CA LEU A 41 -3.29 3.46 1.64
C LEU A 41 -4.47 2.85 2.40
N GLY A 42 -4.29 2.59 3.69
CA GLY A 42 -5.38 2.19 4.56
C GLY A 42 -6.38 3.32 4.79
N VAL A 43 -7.68 3.03 4.70
CA VAL A 43 -8.74 4.01 4.95
C VAL A 43 -9.64 3.47 6.06
N ARG A 44 -9.79 4.25 7.14
CA ARG A 44 -10.61 3.83 8.27
C ARG A 44 -12.06 3.60 7.83
N GLY A 45 -12.60 2.44 8.17
CA GLY A 45 -13.99 2.08 7.91
C GLY A 45 -14.26 1.48 6.53
N ASP A 46 -13.26 1.39 5.66
CA ASP A 46 -13.40 0.69 4.39
C ASP A 46 -13.78 -0.78 4.60
N THR A 47 -14.73 -1.26 3.80
CA THR A 47 -14.99 -2.68 3.63
C THR A 47 -14.12 -3.26 2.50
N GLY A 48 -14.13 -4.58 2.35
CA GLY A 48 -13.50 -5.23 1.18
C GLY A 48 -14.06 -4.73 -0.16
N ALA A 49 -15.36 -4.36 -0.22
CA ALA A 49 -15.97 -3.81 -1.42
C ALA A 49 -15.46 -2.39 -1.74
N ASP A 50 -15.26 -1.55 -0.71
CA ASP A 50 -14.72 -0.21 -0.87
C ASP A 50 -13.27 -0.25 -1.37
N VAL A 51 -12.47 -1.16 -0.80
CA VAL A 51 -11.10 -1.44 -1.27
C VAL A 51 -11.12 -1.92 -2.72
N ALA A 52 -12.00 -2.87 -3.05
CA ALA A 52 -12.15 -3.39 -4.42
C ALA A 52 -12.56 -2.30 -5.43
N ALA A 53 -13.34 -1.31 -5.01
CA ALA A 53 -13.76 -0.20 -5.87
C ALA A 53 -12.62 0.80 -6.17
N ARG A 54 -11.60 0.91 -5.29
CA ARG A 54 -10.56 1.95 -5.42
C ARG A 54 -9.16 1.43 -5.79
N TRP A 55 -8.83 0.17 -5.50
CA TRP A 55 -7.44 -0.33 -5.56
C TRP A 55 -6.76 -0.04 -6.90
N ALA A 56 -7.42 -0.35 -8.02
CA ALA A 56 -6.84 -0.25 -9.35
C ALA A 56 -6.39 1.19 -9.66
N ARG A 57 -7.26 2.16 -9.34
CA ARG A 57 -6.99 3.59 -9.52
C ARG A 57 -5.85 4.07 -8.61
N GLU A 58 -5.72 3.52 -7.43
CA GLU A 58 -4.71 3.94 -6.46
C GLU A 58 -3.34 3.38 -6.74
N VAL A 59 -3.26 2.12 -7.17
CA VAL A 59 -2.02 1.47 -7.60
C VAL A 59 -1.53 2.12 -8.89
N ALA A 60 -2.40 2.35 -9.88
CA ALA A 60 -2.01 2.98 -11.14
C ALA A 60 -1.39 4.37 -10.97
N ARG A 61 -1.82 5.15 -9.96
CA ARG A 61 -1.23 6.46 -9.65
C ARG A 61 0.18 6.40 -9.06
N ARG A 62 0.62 5.22 -8.60
CA ARG A 62 1.87 5.01 -7.86
C ARG A 62 2.83 4.05 -8.54
N ALA A 63 2.37 3.35 -9.58
CA ALA A 63 3.21 2.54 -10.45
C ALA A 63 4.05 3.45 -11.36
N PRO A 64 5.39 3.44 -11.25
CA PRO A 64 6.26 4.16 -12.18
C PRO A 64 6.35 3.41 -13.52
N GLY A 65 5.99 4.06 -14.64
CA GLY A 65 6.16 3.53 -16.01
C GLY A 65 5.37 2.25 -16.27
N CYS A 66 4.09 2.37 -16.66
CA CYS A 66 3.23 1.24 -17.06
C CYS A 66 3.75 0.55 -18.35
N ASP A 67 4.92 -0.08 -18.28
CA ASP A 67 5.74 -0.51 -19.43
C ASP A 67 5.99 -2.04 -19.39
N ASP A 68 5.64 -2.71 -18.29
CA ASP A 68 5.86 -4.14 -18.00
C ASP A 68 4.57 -4.98 -18.02
N GLY A 69 3.51 -4.47 -18.67
CA GLY A 69 2.38 -5.28 -19.13
C GLY A 69 1.23 -5.49 -18.13
N TRP A 70 1.32 -4.96 -16.91
CA TRP A 70 0.18 -4.92 -15.98
C TRP A 70 -0.25 -3.48 -15.70
N CYS A 71 -1.23 -3.01 -16.49
CA CYS A 71 -2.00 -1.81 -16.17
C CYS A 71 -3.34 -2.26 -15.60
N PRO A 72 -3.81 -1.78 -14.43
CA PRO A 72 -5.06 -2.21 -13.80
C PRO A 72 -6.36 -1.94 -14.60
N ARG A 73 -6.25 -1.59 -15.88
CA ARG A 73 -7.34 -1.29 -16.83
C ARG A 73 -7.26 -2.06 -18.16
N SER A 74 -6.31 -3.00 -18.33
CA SER A 74 -6.29 -3.91 -19.49
C SER A 74 -7.05 -5.20 -19.20
#